data_AF-L7JVZ5-F1
#
_entry.id   AF-L7JVZ5-F1
#
_cell.length_a   1.000
_cell.length_b   1.000
_cell.length_c   1.000
_cell.angle_alpha   90.00
_cell.angle_beta   90.00
_cell.angle_gamma   90.00
#
_symmetry.space_group_name_H-M   'P 1'
#
loop_
_entity.id
_entity.type
_entity.pdbx_description
1 polymer ?
#
loop_
_entity_poly.entity_id
_entity_poly.type
_entity_poly.pdbx_seq_one_letter_code
_entity_poly.pdbx_strand_id
1 'polypeptide(L)' 'MTIHKSQGQSFDEVGVYLYSSIFVHGQLYVALSRVRHADGLKVYIVDNDDQSKADNNMVYTKNVVYNELLD' A
#
# COMPACT_ATOMS: atom_id res chain seq x y z
N MET A 1 1.62 -3.48 12.93
CA MET A 1 2.56 -2.34 12.84
C MET A 1 2.01 -1.36 11.81
N THR A 2 2.10 -0.05 12.02
CA THR A 2 1.68 0.92 10.98
C THR A 2 2.81 1.13 9.96
N ILE A 3 2.44 1.51 8.73
CA ILE A 3 3.40 1.74 7.64
C ILE A 3 4.51 2.72 8.07
N HIS A 4 4.12 3.85 8.69
CA HIS A 4 5.08 4.85 9.16
C HIS A 4 6.04 4.29 10.23
N LYS A 5 5.58 3.40 11.11
CA LYS A 5 6.44 2.80 12.13
C LYS A 5 7.38 1.73 11.57
N SER A 6 7.06 1.15 10.42
CA SER A 6 7.92 0.17 9.74
C SER A 6 9.08 0.79 8.95
N GLN A 7 9.11 2.12 8.83
CA GLN A 7 10.14 2.82 8.06
C GLN A 7 11.55 2.51 8.59
N GLY A 8 12.45 2.12 7.70
CA GLY A 8 13.83 1.74 8.04
C GLY A 8 14.00 0.28 8.47
N GLN A 9 12.91 -0.49 8.53
CA GLN A 9 12.96 -1.93 8.81
C GLN A 9 12.74 -2.74 7.52
N SER A 10 13.20 -3.99 7.53
CA SER A 10 12.96 -4.98 6.48
C SER A 10 12.49 -6.29 7.10
N PHE A 11 11.55 -6.95 6.42
CA PHE A 11 10.96 -8.21 6.85
C PHE A 11 11.02 -9.24 5.72
N ASP A 12 11.06 -10.52 6.09
CA ASP A 12 11.02 -11.62 5.11
C ASP A 12 9.59 -11.83 4.58
N GLU A 13 8.58 -11.65 5.44
CA GLU A 13 7.15 -11.70 5.08
C GLU A 13 6.40 -10.46 5.59
N VAL A 14 5.52 -9.90 4.75
CA VAL A 14 4.72 -8.72 5.06
C VAL A 14 3.28 -8.91 4.57
N GLY A 15 2.33 -8.77 5.49
CA GLY A 15 0.92 -8.58 5.17
C GLY A 15 0.56 -7.09 5.25
N VAL A 16 0.13 -6.50 4.13
CA VAL A 16 -0.38 -5.12 4.07
C VAL A 16 -1.90 -5.17 4.11
N TYR A 17 -2.48 -4.66 5.20
CA TYR A 17 -3.92 -4.56 5.40
C TYR A 17 -4.41 -3.14 5.12
N LEU A 18 -5.15 -2.96 4.03
CA LEU A 18 -5.67 -1.67 3.58
C LEU A 18 -7.16 -1.57 3.89
N TYR A 19 -7.46 -1.09 5.10
CA TYR A 19 -8.83 -0.79 5.51
C TYR A 19 -9.38 0.46 4.82
N SER A 20 -8.56 1.49 4.64
CA SER A 20 -8.93 2.75 3.96
C SER A 20 -7.98 3.04 2.81
N SER A 21 -8.41 3.87 1.85
CA SER A 21 -7.57 4.28 0.73
C SER A 21 -6.35 5.06 1.23
N ILE A 22 -5.23 4.89 0.53
CA ILE A 22 -3.99 5.61 0.83
C ILE A 22 -4.16 7.07 0.38
N PHE A 23 -3.84 7.99 1.27
CA PHE A 23 -4.07 9.42 1.08
C PHE A 23 -2.77 10.24 0.94
N VAL A 24 -1.61 9.67 1.27
CA VAL A 24 -0.31 10.36 1.21
C VAL A 24 0.60 9.76 0.15
N HIS A 25 1.38 10.63 -0.49
CA HIS A 25 2.44 10.23 -1.38
C HIS A 25 3.44 9.25 -0.73
N GLY A 26 3.83 8.23 -1.49
CA GLY A 26 4.88 7.30 -1.09
C GLY A 26 4.50 6.33 0.02
N GLN A 27 3.32 6.44 0.66
CA GLN A 27 2.92 5.55 1.76
C GLN A 27 2.75 4.10 1.29
N LEU A 28 2.14 3.88 0.12
CA LEU A 28 2.05 2.53 -0.46
C LEU A 28 3.44 1.99 -0.78
N TYR A 29 4.29 2.81 -1.39
CA TYR A 29 5.68 2.45 -1.70
C TYR A 29 6.48 2.07 -0.45
N VAL A 30 6.35 2.83 0.65
CA VAL A 30 6.99 2.51 1.92
C VAL A 30 6.52 1.15 2.41
N ALA A 31 5.22 0.85 2.38
CA ALA A 31 4.70 -0.46 2.81
C ALA A 31 5.25 -1.62 1.99
N LEU A 32 5.23 -1.49 0.66
CA LEU A 32 5.66 -2.53 -0.27
C LEU A 32 7.18 -2.74 -0.22
N SER A 33 7.96 -1.68 -0.02
CA SER A 33 9.43 -1.74 0.07
C SER A 33 9.96 -2.37 1.36
N ARG A 34 9.10 -2.71 2.33
CA ARG A 34 9.55 -3.35 3.58
C ARG A 34 9.88 -4.83 3.41
N VAL A 35 9.36 -5.48 2.36
CA VAL A 35 9.60 -6.91 2.10
C VAL A 35 10.91 -7.10 1.33
N ARG A 36 11.66 -8.16 1.63
CA ARG A 36 12.89 -8.50 0.90
C ARG A 36 12.63 -9.23 -0.42
N HIS A 37 11.56 -10.04 -0.47
CA HIS A 37 11.19 -10.85 -1.61
C HIS A 37 9.72 -10.65 -1.95
N ALA A 38 9.40 -10.57 -3.25
CA ALA A 38 8.01 -10.35 -3.69
C ALA A 38 7.05 -11.44 -3.19
N ASP A 39 7.52 -12.69 -3.10
CA ASP A 39 6.73 -13.83 -2.64
C ASP A 39 6.32 -13.72 -1.17
N GLY A 40 7.07 -12.96 -0.38
CA GLY A 40 6.77 -12.69 1.04
C GLY A 40 5.67 -11.62 1.23
N LEU A 41 5.19 -10.99 0.15
CA LEU A 41 4.22 -9.91 0.23
C LEU A 41 2.80 -10.39 -0.04
N LYS A 42 1.88 -10.06 0.88
CA LYS A 42 0.44 -10.21 0.67
C LYS A 42 -0.25 -8.88 0.94
N VAL A 43 -1.13 -8.46 0.03
CA VAL A 43 -1.92 -7.23 0.17
C VAL A 43 -3.39 -7.62 0.25
N TYR A 44 -4.07 -7.13 1.27
CA TYR A 44 -5.51 -7.29 1.45
C TYR A 44 -6.17 -5.92 1.42
N ILE A 45 -7.12 -5.73 0.51
CA ILE A 45 -7.89 -4.50 0.34
C ILE A 45 -9.31 -4.78 0.78
N VAL A 46 -9.81 -3.99 1.72
CA VAL A 46 -11.18 -4.14 2.23
C VAL A 46 -12.18 -3.60 1.21
N ASP A 47 -13.22 -4.36 0.88
CA ASP A 47 -14.34 -3.84 0.10
C ASP A 47 -15.22 -2.96 0.99
N ASN A 48 -15.00 -1.65 0.94
CA ASN A 48 -15.81 -0.64 1.62
C ASN A 48 -15.86 0.66 0.82
N ASP A 49 -16.63 1.62 1.31
CA ASP A 49 -16.87 2.92 0.64
C ASP A 49 -15.62 3.83 0.60
N ASP A 50 -14.59 3.52 1.40
CA ASP A 50 -13.31 4.26 1.39
C ASP A 50 -12.38 3.82 0.26
N GLN A 51 -12.65 2.69 -0.41
CA GLN A 51 -11.84 2.17 -1.53
C GLN A 51 -12.44 2.48 -2.89
N SER A 52 -11.60 2.43 -3.94
CA SER A 52 -12.08 2.62 -5.31
C SER A 52 -12.55 1.30 -5.92
N LYS A 53 -13.60 1.36 -6.74
CA LYS A 53 -14.14 0.21 -7.48
C LYS A 53 -14.02 0.46 -8.97
N ALA A 54 -13.52 -0.53 -9.70
CA ALA A 54 -13.51 -0.52 -11.16
C ALA A 54 -14.86 -0.98 -11.72
N ASP A 55 -15.11 -0.79 -13.01
CA ASP A 55 -16.38 -1.11 -13.68
C ASP A 55 -16.78 -2.60 -13.54
N ASN A 56 -15.80 -3.48 -13.30
CA ASN A 56 -15.99 -4.91 -13.07
C ASN A 56 -16.19 -5.28 -11.58
N ASN A 57 -16.51 -4.32 -10.72
CA ASN A 57 -16.58 -4.47 -9.25
C ASN A 57 -15.26 -4.85 -8.56
N MET A 58 -14.11 -4.77 -9.25
CA MET A 58 -12.82 -5.02 -8.62
C MET A 58 -12.46 -3.86 -7.69
N VAL A 59 -12.19 -4.18 -6.42
CA VAL A 59 -11.74 -3.21 -5.41
C VAL A 59 -10.25 -2.97 -5.55
N TYR A 60 -9.84 -1.70 -5.55
CA TYR A 60 -8.44 -1.31 -5.63
C TYR A 60 -8.15 -0.06 -4.79
N THR A 61 -6.89 0.08 -4.37
CA THR A 61 -6.38 1.32 -3.77
C THR A 61 -5.66 2.14 -4.84
N LYS A 62 -5.77 3.46 -4.79
CA LYS A 62 -5.01 4.37 -5.66
C LYS A 62 -3.59 4.55 -5.10
N ASN A 63 -2.59 4.54 -5.98
CA ASN A 63 -1.25 4.97 -5.63
C ASN A 63 -1.15 6.49 -5.81
N VAL A 64 -0.85 7.23 -4.74
CA VAL A 64 -0.71 8.69 -4.78
C VAL A 64 0.75 9.04 -5.06
N VAL A 65 1.01 9.68 -6.21
CA VAL A 65 2.36 10.09 -6.66
C VAL A 65 2.38 11.60 -6.88
N TYR A 66 3.25 12.33 -6.16
CA TYR A 66 3.52 13.74 -6.43
C TYR A 66 4.73 13.82 -7.36
N ASN A 67 4.51 14.33 -8.57
CA ASN A 67 5.55 14.39 -9.59
C ASN A 67 6.61 15.47 -9.28
N GLU A 68 6.27 16.48 -8.45
CA GLU A 68 7.17 17.56 -8.03
C GLU A 68 8.40 17.09 -7.23
N LEU A 69 8.43 15.82 -6.81
CA LEU A 69 9.53 15.20 -6.05
C LEU A 69 10.37 14.23 -6.90
N LEU A 70 10.04 14.07 -8.19
CA LEU A 70 10.72 13.15 -9.11
C LEU A 70 11.67 13.86 -10.09
N ASP A 71 11.74 15.19 -10.03
CA ASP A 71 12.64 16.05 -10.81
C ASP A 71 13.95 16.37 -10.06
#